data_AF-A0A4Q1IMJ6-F1
#
_entry.id   AF-A0A4Q1IMJ6-F1
#
_cell.length_a   1.000
_cell.length_b   1.000
_cell.length_c   1.000
_cell.angle_alpha   90.00
_cell.angle_beta   90.00
_cell.angle_gamma   90.00
#
_symmetry.space_group_name_H-M   'P 1'
#
loop_
_entity.id
_entity.type
_entity.pdbx_description
1 polymer ?
#
loop_
_entity_poly.entity_id
_entity_poly.type
_entity_poly.pdbx_seq_one_letter_code
_entity_poly.pdbx_strand_id
1 'polypeptide(L)'
;VTDNLSELYFSNSTYVYALNTPIQATDPDGNIVIFINGMHGGSGGKAEYWRSYQKVNYMSGTKSFAGFSWHTYGTYMKETAAFDTSVMNRFGDSNSMYLDGSMGGALNTVLSTRGLVTSNLSAKNRVDAGYSRGKKEAKSIIANLTRDKTSGEIIETIKIITHSMGGAYGKGFIKALKEYVKTLPKEQQSQIKFSVYDFDPHQAGSLTADGETPTFQFKHQGFWNILGLGWLANQDENGKVDVQTNTGNSTDHSIMTFFNDISNMSEGTYKWDGKNWVKQ
;
A
#
# COMPACT_ATOMS: atom_id res chain seq x y z
N VAL A 1 -26.39 -30.06 10.46
CA VAL A 1 -25.46 -31.15 10.09
C VAL A 1 -24.22 -30.97 10.96
N THR A 2 -24.04 -31.83 11.96
CA THR A 2 -22.89 -31.84 12.87
C THR A 2 -21.73 -32.58 12.21
N ASP A 3 -20.51 -32.08 12.41
CA ASP A 3 -19.28 -32.66 11.85
C ASP A 3 -18.91 -33.98 12.55
N ASN A 4 -18.50 -34.98 11.77
CA ASN A 4 -18.27 -36.37 12.21
C ASN A 4 -17.04 -36.55 13.11
N LEU A 5 -16.26 -35.49 13.39
CA LEU A 5 -15.10 -35.54 14.30
C LEU A 5 -15.37 -34.91 15.68
N SER A 6 -16.59 -34.40 15.90
CA SER A 6 -17.03 -33.78 17.16
C SER A 6 -17.03 -34.75 18.36
N GLU A 7 -17.04 -36.07 18.14
CA GLU A 7 -17.19 -37.06 19.21
C GLU A 7 -15.87 -37.47 19.90
N LEU A 8 -14.72 -36.95 19.45
CA LEU A 8 -13.42 -37.34 20.02
C LEU A 8 -12.82 -36.38 21.06
N TYR A 9 -13.39 -35.19 21.28
CA TYR A 9 -12.82 -34.18 22.20
C TYR A 9 -13.90 -33.47 23.03
N PHE A 10 -14.35 -34.14 24.10
CA PHE A 10 -15.40 -33.65 25.00
C PHE A 10 -15.10 -32.32 25.73
N SER A 11 -13.85 -31.83 25.71
CA SER A 11 -13.46 -30.59 26.41
C SER A 11 -13.38 -29.35 25.52
N ASN A 12 -13.55 -29.47 24.20
CA ASN A 12 -13.34 -28.36 23.27
C ASN A 12 -14.61 -28.10 22.44
N SER A 13 -15.13 -26.88 22.53
CA SER A 13 -16.23 -26.41 21.67
C SER A 13 -15.78 -26.38 20.20
N THR A 14 -16.71 -26.62 19.26
CA THR A 14 -16.51 -26.49 17.80
C THR A 14 -15.99 -25.11 17.37
N TYR A 15 -16.07 -24.10 18.25
CA TYR A 15 -15.48 -22.78 18.06
C TYR A 15 -13.95 -22.70 18.25
N VAL A 16 -13.28 -23.77 18.70
CA VAL A 16 -11.84 -23.75 19.02
C VAL A 16 -10.95 -24.11 17.81
N TYR A 17 -11.52 -24.55 16.68
CA TYR A 17 -10.73 -25.00 15.52
C TYR A 17 -10.08 -23.87 14.70
N ALA A 18 -10.36 -22.60 15.01
CA ALA A 18 -9.79 -21.46 14.27
C ALA A 18 -8.52 -20.85 14.90
N LEU A 19 -7.96 -21.43 15.98
CA LEU A 19 -6.93 -20.78 16.79
C LEU A 19 -5.49 -21.28 16.61
N ASN A 20 -5.17 -22.09 15.60
CA ASN A 20 -3.74 -22.42 15.35
C ASN A 20 -3.35 -22.86 13.94
N THR A 21 -4.09 -22.50 12.91
CA THR A 21 -3.55 -22.49 11.55
C THR A 21 -2.97 -21.11 11.30
N PRO A 22 -1.64 -20.94 11.07
CA PRO A 22 -1.23 -19.79 10.29
C PRO A 22 -2.05 -19.87 9.01
N ILE A 23 -2.80 -18.81 8.70
CA ILE A 23 -3.51 -18.69 7.43
C ILE A 23 -2.44 -18.90 6.35
N GLN A 24 -2.38 -20.11 5.82
CA GLN A 24 -1.80 -20.42 4.52
C GLN A 24 -2.81 -19.87 3.51
N ALA A 25 -2.93 -18.55 3.45
CA ALA A 25 -3.48 -17.90 2.28
C ALA A 25 -2.40 -18.01 1.21
N THR A 26 -2.39 -19.15 0.52
CA THR A 26 -1.78 -19.22 -0.80
C THR A 26 -2.65 -18.35 -1.68
N ASP A 27 -2.04 -17.29 -2.19
CA ASP A 27 -2.66 -16.38 -3.15
C ASP A 27 -3.13 -17.18 -4.38
N PRO A 28 -4.45 -17.38 -4.58
CA PRO A 28 -4.97 -18.24 -5.64
C PRO A 28 -4.73 -17.68 -7.04
N ASP A 29 -4.55 -16.36 -7.14
CA ASP A 29 -4.53 -15.57 -8.38
C ASP A 29 -3.16 -14.89 -8.63
N GLY A 30 -2.28 -14.96 -7.62
CA GLY A 30 -0.95 -14.34 -7.50
C GLY A 30 -0.67 -13.16 -8.38
N ASN A 31 -1.16 -12.05 -7.85
CA ASN A 31 -0.71 -10.70 -8.11
C ASN A 31 -0.72 -9.99 -6.73
N ILE A 32 0.30 -9.19 -6.39
CA ILE A 32 0.38 -8.46 -5.11
C ILE A 32 0.64 -6.97 -5.35
N VAL A 33 -0.33 -6.18 -4.92
CA VAL A 33 -0.21 -4.72 -4.81
C VAL A 33 0.16 -4.36 -3.37
N ILE A 34 1.38 -3.88 -3.18
CA ILE A 34 1.90 -3.46 -1.87
C ILE A 34 1.70 -1.95 -1.73
N PHE A 35 0.76 -1.57 -0.87
CA PHE A 35 0.43 -0.19 -0.54
C PHE A 35 1.23 0.28 0.68
N ILE A 36 2.02 1.34 0.52
CA ILE A 36 2.88 1.92 1.56
C ILE A 36 2.44 3.36 1.85
N ASN A 37 1.71 3.56 2.93
CA ASN A 37 1.08 4.86 3.22
C ASN A 37 2.07 5.93 3.73
N GLY A 38 1.62 7.18 3.68
CA GLY A 38 2.28 8.32 4.31
C GLY A 38 1.75 8.64 5.71
N MET A 39 1.92 9.90 6.14
CA MET A 39 1.52 10.38 7.47
C MET A 39 0.04 10.10 7.78
N HIS A 40 -0.27 9.57 8.96
CA HIS A 40 -1.63 9.27 9.40
C HIS A 40 -1.85 9.49 10.91
N GLY A 41 -3.12 9.56 11.32
CA GLY A 41 -3.55 9.62 12.72
C GLY A 41 -3.96 8.28 13.35
N GLY A 42 -3.97 7.19 12.58
CA GLY A 42 -4.34 5.84 13.08
C GLY A 42 -4.66 4.78 12.02
N SER A 43 -4.60 5.15 10.74
CA SER A 43 -4.87 4.29 9.58
C SER A 43 -3.61 3.70 8.93
N GLY A 44 -2.43 3.83 9.55
CA GLY A 44 -1.19 3.29 9.02
C GLY A 44 -1.22 1.77 8.87
N GLY A 45 -0.76 1.29 7.72
CA GLY A 45 -0.76 -0.12 7.35
C GLY A 45 -2.16 -0.67 7.10
N LYS A 46 -3.13 0.17 6.73
CA LYS A 46 -4.51 -0.27 6.52
C LYS A 46 -5.15 0.37 5.29
N ALA A 47 -6.17 -0.30 4.76
CA ALA A 47 -6.93 0.15 3.59
C ALA A 47 -7.58 1.52 3.83
N GLU A 48 -8.00 1.84 5.06
CA GLU A 48 -8.68 3.10 5.37
C GLU A 48 -7.87 4.35 5.04
N TYR A 49 -6.54 4.26 4.96
CA TYR A 49 -5.70 5.37 4.49
C TYR A 49 -5.95 5.73 3.02
N TRP A 50 -6.26 4.72 2.22
CA TRP A 50 -6.41 4.79 0.78
C TRP A 50 -7.86 5.02 0.35
N ARG A 51 -8.74 5.37 1.30
CA ARG A 51 -10.18 5.52 1.09
C ARG A 51 -10.71 6.80 1.70
N SER A 52 -11.71 7.38 1.06
CA SER A 52 -12.43 8.55 1.58
C SER A 52 -13.81 8.14 2.05
N TYR A 53 -14.30 8.82 3.08
CA TYR A 53 -15.60 8.54 3.68
C TYR A 53 -16.34 9.84 3.96
N GLN A 54 -17.66 9.82 3.73
CA GLN A 54 -18.58 10.86 4.15
C GLN A 54 -19.35 10.42 5.39
N LYS A 55 -19.38 11.26 6.42
CA LYS A 55 -20.24 11.04 7.58
C LYS A 55 -21.69 11.34 7.20
N VAL A 56 -22.55 10.33 7.33
CA VAL A 56 -23.97 10.44 7.06
C VAL A 56 -24.73 10.42 8.37
N ASN A 57 -25.53 11.46 8.62
CA ASN A 57 -26.49 11.50 9.71
C ASN A 57 -27.81 10.91 9.21
N TYR A 58 -28.42 10.04 10.00
CA TYR A 58 -29.76 9.54 9.72
C TYR A 58 -30.59 9.60 10.99
N MET A 59 -31.90 9.79 10.84
CA MET A 59 -32.81 9.74 11.99
C MET A 59 -32.84 8.30 12.51
N SER A 60 -32.40 8.10 13.75
CA SER A 60 -32.36 6.79 14.40
C SER A 60 -33.61 6.49 15.22
N GLY A 61 -34.48 7.49 15.42
CA GLY A 61 -35.75 7.34 16.12
C GLY A 61 -36.31 8.66 16.63
N THR A 62 -37.33 8.55 17.46
CA THR A 62 -37.95 9.68 18.17
C THR A 62 -38.10 9.29 19.62
N LYS A 63 -37.66 10.16 20.54
CA LYS A 63 -37.89 10.00 21.98
C LYS A 63 -38.94 11.01 22.43
N SER A 64 -39.79 10.58 23.35
CA SER A 64 -40.83 11.42 23.94
C SER A 64 -40.83 11.31 25.45
N PHE A 65 -40.96 12.44 26.14
CA PHE A 65 -41.10 12.51 27.60
C PHE A 65 -41.99 13.70 27.99
N ALA A 66 -42.99 13.44 28.85
CA ALA A 66 -43.92 14.45 29.38
C ALA A 66 -44.55 15.38 28.31
N GLY A 67 -44.96 14.81 27.16
CA GLY A 67 -45.58 15.57 26.06
C GLY A 67 -44.60 16.27 25.12
N PHE A 68 -43.30 16.27 25.42
CA PHE A 68 -42.26 16.75 24.51
C PHE A 68 -41.67 15.60 23.71
N SER A 69 -41.44 15.81 22.41
CA SER A 69 -40.83 14.83 21.51
C SER A 69 -39.67 15.44 20.74
N TRP A 70 -38.59 14.66 20.57
CA TRP A 70 -37.43 15.05 19.75
C TRP A 70 -36.89 13.85 18.97
N HIS A 71 -36.40 14.13 17.76
CA HIS A 71 -35.74 13.14 16.93
C HIS A 71 -34.34 12.82 17.46
N THR A 72 -33.98 11.54 17.45
CA THR A 72 -32.62 11.08 17.68
C THR A 72 -31.95 10.79 16.33
N TYR A 73 -30.64 11.02 16.27
CA TYR A 73 -29.86 10.79 15.06
C TYR A 73 -28.74 9.81 15.33
N GLY A 74 -28.55 8.86 14.41
CA GLY A 74 -27.38 8.00 14.33
C GLY A 74 -26.43 8.52 13.25
N THR A 75 -25.20 8.02 13.28
CA THR A 75 -24.20 8.36 12.27
C THR A 75 -23.50 7.12 11.77
N TYR A 76 -23.27 7.03 10.47
CA TYR A 76 -22.36 6.05 9.87
C TYR A 76 -21.42 6.72 8.86
N MET A 77 -20.33 6.05 8.54
CA MET A 77 -19.38 6.48 7.50
C MET A 77 -19.72 5.76 6.20
N LYS A 78 -20.00 6.50 5.13
CA LYS A 78 -20.22 5.97 3.78
C LYS A 78 -18.93 6.15 2.99
N GLU A 79 -18.35 5.07 2.46
CA GLU A 79 -17.20 5.16 1.56
C GLU A 79 -17.59 5.95 0.30
N THR A 80 -16.77 6.94 -0.05
CA THR A 80 -17.00 7.83 -1.21
C THR A 80 -16.02 7.60 -2.34
N ALA A 81 -14.81 7.09 -2.05
CA ALA A 81 -13.84 6.67 -3.04
C ALA A 81 -12.85 5.68 -2.41
N ALA A 82 -12.37 4.71 -3.19
CA ALA A 82 -11.37 3.73 -2.77
C ALA A 82 -10.22 3.68 -3.80
N PHE A 83 -9.14 4.40 -3.51
CA PHE A 83 -7.99 4.51 -4.39
C PHE A 83 -7.29 3.16 -4.55
N ASP A 84 -7.08 2.46 -3.43
CA ASP A 84 -6.49 1.11 -3.40
C ASP A 84 -7.25 0.13 -4.30
N THR A 85 -8.57 0.14 -4.20
CA THR A 85 -9.45 -0.75 -4.99
C THR A 85 -9.39 -0.41 -6.47
N SER A 86 -9.36 0.88 -6.83
CA SER A 86 -9.19 1.30 -8.22
C SER A 86 -7.83 0.91 -8.80
N VAL A 87 -6.75 0.99 -8.02
CA VAL A 87 -5.42 0.51 -8.43
C VAL A 87 -5.41 -1.00 -8.63
N MET A 88 -5.95 -1.74 -7.68
CA MET A 88 -6.12 -3.19 -7.77
C MET A 88 -6.91 -3.59 -9.02
N ASN A 89 -8.05 -2.94 -9.27
CA ASN A 89 -8.84 -3.14 -10.48
C ASN A 89 -8.09 -2.79 -11.76
N ARG A 90 -7.28 -1.72 -11.74
CA ARG A 90 -6.46 -1.31 -12.89
C ARG A 90 -5.46 -2.40 -13.30
N PHE A 91 -4.97 -3.15 -12.33
CA PHE A 91 -4.02 -4.24 -12.48
C PHE A 91 -4.69 -5.63 -12.59
N GLY A 92 -6.02 -5.70 -12.47
CA GLY A 92 -6.71 -6.99 -12.40
C GLY A 92 -6.22 -7.85 -11.22
N ASP A 93 -5.80 -7.21 -10.14
CA ASP A 93 -5.10 -7.82 -9.01
C ASP A 93 -5.75 -7.38 -7.70
N SER A 94 -6.42 -8.31 -7.02
CA SER A 94 -7.09 -8.04 -5.75
C SER A 94 -6.27 -8.36 -4.49
N ASN A 95 -5.06 -8.93 -4.61
CA ASN A 95 -4.28 -9.21 -3.41
C ASN A 95 -3.43 -8.02 -3.04
N SER A 96 -3.58 -7.62 -1.79
CA SER A 96 -2.96 -6.41 -1.29
C SER A 96 -2.27 -6.62 0.03
N MET A 97 -1.17 -5.90 0.19
CA MET A 97 -0.48 -5.76 1.46
C MET A 97 -0.42 -4.28 1.79
N TYR A 98 -0.79 -3.92 3.02
CA TYR A 98 -0.73 -2.54 3.49
C TYR A 98 0.38 -2.38 4.53
N LEU A 99 1.24 -1.38 4.34
CA LEU A 99 2.39 -1.10 5.18
C LEU A 99 2.40 0.36 5.62
N ASP A 100 2.72 0.59 6.90
CA ASP A 100 2.89 1.93 7.43
C ASP A 100 4.27 2.52 7.08
N GLY A 101 4.29 3.32 6.02
CA GLY A 101 5.49 4.03 5.58
C GLY A 101 5.88 5.22 6.45
N SER A 102 5.04 5.63 7.41
CA SER A 102 5.27 6.76 8.32
C SER A 102 5.74 6.36 9.71
N MET A 103 6.05 5.08 9.93
CA MET A 103 6.63 4.54 11.16
C MET A 103 5.82 4.85 12.44
N GLY A 104 4.49 4.89 12.34
CA GLY A 104 3.56 5.21 13.42
C GLY A 104 2.87 6.57 13.28
N GLY A 105 3.01 7.24 12.14
CA GLY A 105 2.31 8.47 11.80
C GLY A 105 2.54 9.61 12.81
N ALA A 106 1.47 10.34 13.12
CA ALA A 106 1.53 11.52 13.98
C ALA A 106 2.05 11.20 15.39
N LEU A 107 1.75 9.99 15.90
CA LEU A 107 2.25 9.55 17.20
C LEU A 107 3.78 9.41 17.19
N ASN A 108 4.36 8.85 16.12
CA ASN A 108 5.82 8.81 15.98
C ASN A 108 6.42 10.21 15.96
N THR A 109 5.83 11.14 15.21
CA THR A 109 6.30 12.53 15.15
C THR A 109 6.34 13.14 16.55
N VAL A 110 5.26 13.00 17.34
CA VAL A 110 5.18 13.52 18.73
C VAL A 110 6.15 12.82 19.67
N LEU A 111 6.35 11.51 19.57
CA LEU A 111 7.27 10.79 20.45
C LEU A 111 8.74 11.05 20.09
N SER A 112 9.04 11.27 18.81
CA SER A 112 10.40 11.53 18.33
C SER A 112 10.91 12.91 18.71
N THR A 113 10.06 13.94 18.76
CA THR A 113 10.42 15.28 19.26
C THR A 113 10.76 15.25 20.75
N ARG A 114 10.32 14.21 21.47
CA ARG A 114 10.67 13.94 22.88
C ARG A 114 11.87 13.01 23.04
N GLY A 115 12.52 12.62 21.94
CA GLY A 115 13.69 11.72 21.94
C GLY A 115 13.37 10.26 22.30
N LEU A 116 12.10 9.85 22.28
CA LEU A 116 11.68 8.52 22.74
C LEU A 116 11.73 7.45 21.65
N VAL A 117 11.65 7.87 20.39
CA VAL A 117 11.67 6.98 19.22
C VAL A 117 12.43 7.63 18.07
N THR A 118 12.90 6.81 17.14
CA THR A 118 13.48 7.27 15.88
C THR A 118 12.44 8.05 15.06
N SER A 119 12.81 9.25 14.60
CA SER A 119 11.88 10.16 13.94
C SER A 119 11.52 9.72 12.52
N ASN A 120 10.22 9.70 12.24
CA ASN A 120 9.67 9.50 10.90
C ASN A 120 9.87 10.71 9.97
N LEU A 121 10.31 11.87 10.46
CA LEU A 121 10.60 13.05 9.62
C LEU A 121 11.91 12.92 8.84
N SER A 122 12.76 11.96 9.20
CA SER A 122 13.98 11.63 8.47
C SER A 122 13.69 10.62 7.37
N ALA A 123 13.91 11.02 6.11
CA ALA A 123 13.83 10.12 4.96
C ALA A 123 14.72 8.88 5.14
N LYS A 124 15.94 9.06 5.66
CA LYS A 124 16.86 7.96 5.96
C LYS A 124 16.26 6.94 6.93
N ASN A 125 15.62 7.40 8.02
CA ASN A 125 15.01 6.50 8.99
C ASN A 125 13.86 5.70 8.36
N ARG A 126 13.07 6.33 7.48
CA ARG A 126 12.01 5.64 6.73
C ARG A 126 12.59 4.60 5.76
N VAL A 127 13.66 4.93 5.04
CA VAL A 127 14.40 3.98 4.19
C VAL A 127 14.90 2.78 5.01
N ASP A 128 15.55 3.03 6.15
CA ASP A 128 16.09 1.97 7.01
C ASP A 128 14.96 1.09 7.59
N ALA A 129 13.83 1.69 7.98
CA ALA A 129 12.64 0.98 8.44
C ALA A 129 12.02 0.11 7.33
N GLY A 130 11.89 0.65 6.12
CA GLY A 130 11.41 -0.09 4.95
C GLY A 130 12.31 -1.26 4.58
N TYR A 131 13.62 -1.06 4.59
CA TYR A 131 14.59 -2.13 4.37
C TYR A 131 14.49 -3.24 5.44
N SER A 132 14.38 -2.87 6.72
CA SER A 132 14.20 -3.83 7.82
C SER A 132 12.90 -4.62 7.67
N ARG A 133 11.79 -3.98 7.27
CA ARG A 133 10.52 -4.67 6.99
C ARG A 133 10.64 -5.58 5.79
N GLY A 134 11.22 -5.10 4.68
CA GLY A 134 11.41 -5.88 3.46
C GLY A 134 12.21 -7.15 3.72
N LYS A 135 13.28 -7.08 4.52
CA LYS A 135 14.03 -8.28 4.91
C LYS A 135 13.19 -9.34 5.64
N LYS A 136 12.24 -8.91 6.48
CA LYS A 136 11.36 -9.82 7.23
C LYS A 136 10.32 -10.48 6.31
N GLU A 137 9.83 -9.73 5.34
CA GLU A 137 8.71 -10.14 4.49
C GLU A 137 9.13 -10.80 3.18
N ALA A 138 10.36 -10.54 2.69
CA ALA A 138 10.80 -10.91 1.34
C ALA A 138 10.58 -12.38 1.00
N LYS A 139 10.96 -13.28 1.92
CA LYS A 139 10.76 -14.71 1.75
C LYS A 139 9.28 -15.06 1.60
N SER A 140 8.42 -14.49 2.43
CA SER A 140 6.98 -14.76 2.42
C SER A 140 6.34 -14.23 1.14
N ILE A 141 6.63 -12.98 0.78
CA ILE A 141 6.11 -12.36 -0.44
C ILE A 141 6.51 -13.18 -1.66
N ILE A 142 7.79 -13.49 -1.81
CA ILE A 142 8.29 -14.16 -3.02
C ILE A 142 7.85 -15.62 -3.09
N ALA A 143 7.70 -16.31 -1.95
CA ALA A 143 7.22 -17.69 -1.92
C ALA A 143 5.74 -17.82 -2.32
N ASN A 144 4.94 -16.77 -2.08
CA ASN A 144 3.51 -16.77 -2.39
C ASN A 144 3.20 -16.19 -3.79
N LEU A 145 4.23 -15.84 -4.57
CA LEU A 145 3.99 -15.35 -5.92
C LEU A 145 3.35 -16.43 -6.81
N THR A 146 2.39 -16.04 -7.64
CA THR A 146 1.69 -16.96 -8.54
C THR A 146 2.67 -17.59 -9.51
N ARG A 147 2.39 -18.85 -9.79
CA ARG A 147 3.13 -19.67 -10.73
C ARG A 147 2.20 -20.21 -11.78
N ASP A 148 2.69 -20.24 -13.01
CA ASP A 148 2.01 -20.98 -14.06
C ASP A 148 1.88 -22.46 -13.63
N LYS A 149 0.67 -23.01 -13.73
CA LYS A 149 0.37 -24.37 -13.24
C LYS A 149 1.07 -25.47 -14.06
N THR A 150 1.56 -25.13 -15.25
CA THR A 150 2.19 -26.07 -16.19
C THR A 150 3.71 -25.97 -16.11
N SER A 151 4.27 -24.76 -16.23
CA SER A 151 5.72 -24.52 -16.25
C SER A 151 6.33 -24.33 -14.86
N GLY A 152 5.52 -23.96 -13.85
CA GLY A 152 5.99 -23.62 -12.50
C GLY A 152 6.72 -22.27 -12.42
N GLU A 153 6.81 -21.54 -13.53
CA GLU A 153 7.45 -20.23 -13.60
C GLU A 153 6.61 -19.18 -12.86
N ILE A 154 7.29 -18.24 -12.19
CA ILE A 154 6.63 -17.09 -11.57
C ILE A 154 6.11 -16.19 -12.69
N ILE A 155 4.79 -16.01 -12.73
CA ILE A 155 4.10 -15.15 -13.70
C ILE A 155 3.64 -13.82 -13.07
N GLU A 156 3.68 -13.76 -11.75
CA GLU A 156 3.29 -12.60 -10.95
C GLU A 156 4.32 -11.46 -11.01
N THR A 157 3.82 -10.23 -10.95
CA THR A 157 4.63 -9.03 -10.71
C THR A 157 4.29 -8.37 -9.38
N ILE A 158 5.29 -7.78 -8.72
CA ILE A 158 5.12 -7.06 -7.46
C ILE A 158 5.00 -5.57 -7.78
N LYS A 159 3.86 -4.96 -7.45
CA LYS A 159 3.64 -3.51 -7.59
C LYS A 159 3.75 -2.84 -6.23
N ILE A 160 4.60 -1.84 -6.11
CA ILE A 160 4.76 -1.06 -4.88
C ILE A 160 4.17 0.32 -5.11
N ILE A 161 3.07 0.60 -4.41
CA ILE A 161 2.31 1.85 -4.49
C ILE A 161 2.60 2.63 -3.22
N THR A 162 3.26 3.77 -3.34
CA THR A 162 3.61 4.60 -2.17
C THR A 162 2.87 5.93 -2.21
N HIS A 163 2.65 6.51 -1.04
CA HIS A 163 2.18 7.88 -0.93
C HIS A 163 3.00 8.67 0.09
N SER A 164 3.35 9.93 -0.21
CA SER A 164 3.94 10.85 0.76
C SER A 164 5.21 10.28 1.40
N MET A 165 5.25 10.17 2.74
CA MET A 165 6.36 9.57 3.50
C MET A 165 6.66 8.12 3.10
N GLY A 166 5.68 7.42 2.55
CA GLY A 166 5.80 6.05 2.07
C GLY A 166 6.82 5.86 0.95
N GLY A 167 7.11 6.89 0.14
CA GLY A 167 8.10 6.79 -0.95
C GLY A 167 9.49 6.43 -0.42
N ALA A 168 9.96 7.13 0.62
CA ALA A 168 11.23 6.83 1.27
C ALA A 168 11.27 5.40 1.84
N TYR A 169 10.19 4.98 2.50
CA TYR A 169 10.06 3.62 3.02
C TYR A 169 10.10 2.58 1.89
N GLY A 170 9.38 2.84 0.80
CA GLY A 170 9.33 2.01 -0.41
C GLY A 170 10.72 1.77 -1.00
N LYS A 171 11.58 2.79 -1.08
CA LYS A 171 12.97 2.63 -1.57
C LYS A 171 13.77 1.62 -0.75
N GLY A 172 13.64 1.66 0.58
CA GLY A 172 14.28 0.67 1.45
C GLY A 172 13.68 -0.73 1.28
N PHE A 173 12.35 -0.79 1.21
CA PHE A 173 11.61 -2.04 1.09
C PHE A 173 11.96 -2.79 -0.19
N ILE A 174 11.91 -2.13 -1.36
CA ILE A 174 12.27 -2.76 -2.64
C ILE A 174 13.73 -3.22 -2.66
N LYS A 175 14.65 -2.45 -2.07
CA LYS A 175 16.05 -2.85 -1.96
C LYS A 175 16.19 -4.19 -1.25
N ALA A 176 15.51 -4.37 -0.12
CA ALA A 176 15.54 -5.62 0.63
C ALA A 176 14.91 -6.80 -0.14
N LEU A 177 13.81 -6.57 -0.87
CA LEU A 177 13.21 -7.60 -1.73
C LEU A 177 14.19 -8.05 -2.81
N LYS A 178 14.82 -7.11 -3.52
CA LYS A 178 15.80 -7.40 -4.58
C LYS A 178 17.04 -8.12 -4.04
N GLU A 179 17.51 -7.76 -2.84
CA GLU A 179 18.60 -8.49 -2.20
C GLU A 179 18.23 -9.94 -1.88
N TYR A 180 17.00 -10.21 -1.44
CA TYR A 180 16.52 -11.57 -1.26
C TYR A 180 16.42 -12.31 -2.60
N VAL A 181 15.92 -11.67 -3.66
CA VAL A 181 15.86 -12.27 -5.02
C VAL A 181 17.24 -12.75 -5.45
N LYS A 182 18.31 -11.98 -5.20
CA LYS A 182 19.69 -12.38 -5.55
C LYS A 182 20.16 -13.68 -4.90
N THR A 183 19.51 -14.13 -3.83
CA THR A 183 19.81 -15.40 -3.15
C THR A 183 19.12 -16.63 -3.77
N LEU A 184 18.15 -16.41 -4.67
CA LEU A 184 17.37 -17.46 -5.30
C LEU A 184 18.10 -18.09 -6.50
N PRO A 185 17.67 -19.27 -7.00
CA PRO A 185 18.19 -19.83 -8.24
C PRO A 185 18.08 -18.84 -9.40
N LYS A 186 19.10 -18.78 -10.27
CA LYS A 186 19.20 -17.78 -11.36
C LYS A 186 17.96 -17.73 -12.25
N GLU A 187 17.33 -18.88 -12.51
CA GLU A 187 16.09 -18.99 -13.27
C GLU A 187 14.95 -18.19 -12.63
N GLN A 188 14.75 -18.33 -11.32
CA GLN A 188 13.72 -17.59 -10.57
C GLN A 188 14.01 -16.08 -10.51
N GLN A 189 15.28 -15.69 -10.43
CA GLN A 189 15.65 -14.27 -10.38
C GLN A 189 15.10 -13.49 -11.57
N SER A 190 15.15 -14.10 -12.77
CA SER A 190 14.67 -13.48 -14.00
C SER A 190 13.15 -13.39 -14.11
N GLN A 191 12.41 -14.17 -13.32
CA GLN A 191 10.95 -14.23 -13.36
C GLN A 191 10.31 -13.20 -12.43
N ILE A 192 11.00 -12.81 -11.35
CA ILE A 192 10.47 -11.87 -10.35
C ILE A 192 10.64 -10.43 -10.83
N LYS A 193 9.52 -9.72 -10.97
CA LYS A 193 9.47 -8.35 -11.51
C LYS A 193 8.91 -7.39 -10.48
N PHE A 194 9.41 -6.16 -10.52
CA PHE A 194 8.96 -5.07 -9.66
C PHE A 194 8.54 -3.86 -10.50
N SER A 195 7.59 -3.08 -10.00
CA SER A 195 7.31 -1.72 -10.46
C SER A 195 6.94 -0.85 -9.27
N VAL A 196 7.39 0.41 -9.30
CA VAL A 196 7.16 1.36 -8.21
C VAL A 196 6.36 2.55 -8.74
N TYR A 197 5.30 2.91 -8.02
CA TYR A 197 4.44 4.05 -8.29
C TYR A 197 4.43 4.94 -7.04
N ASP A 198 5.20 6.02 -7.09
CA ASP A 198 5.38 6.96 -5.98
C ASP A 198 4.44 8.15 -6.17
N PHE A 199 3.38 8.22 -5.34
CA PHE A 199 2.43 9.32 -5.35
C PHE A 199 2.84 10.38 -4.33
N ASP A 200 3.07 11.58 -4.82
CA ASP A 200 3.44 12.77 -4.06
C ASP A 200 4.54 12.48 -3.00
N PRO A 201 5.72 11.96 -3.40
CA PRO A 201 6.73 11.53 -2.45
C PRO A 201 7.26 12.68 -1.58
N HIS A 202 7.10 12.57 -0.26
CA HIS A 202 7.62 13.58 0.67
C HIS A 202 9.15 13.52 0.71
N GLN A 203 9.80 14.67 0.53
CA GLN A 203 11.26 14.81 0.39
C GLN A 203 11.82 14.09 -0.87
N ALA A 204 11.06 14.08 -1.97
CA ALA A 204 11.43 13.42 -3.22
C ALA A 204 12.85 13.73 -3.70
N GLY A 205 13.33 14.98 -3.57
CA GLY A 205 14.68 15.36 -3.98
C GLY A 205 15.81 14.69 -3.18
N SER A 206 15.49 13.99 -2.09
CA SER A 206 16.43 13.15 -1.33
C SER A 206 16.31 11.65 -1.62
N LEU A 207 15.35 11.26 -2.47
CA LEU A 207 15.09 9.89 -2.86
C LEU A 207 15.77 9.62 -4.20
N THR A 208 16.23 8.38 -4.39
CA THR A 208 16.89 7.95 -5.63
C THR A 208 16.32 6.60 -6.03
N ALA A 209 15.76 6.52 -7.23
CA ALA A 209 15.38 5.24 -7.83
C ALA A 209 16.64 4.41 -8.13
N ASP A 210 16.52 3.08 -8.03
CA ASP A 210 17.66 2.17 -8.19
C ASP A 210 18.17 2.04 -9.64
N GLY A 211 17.47 2.63 -10.60
CA GLY A 211 17.81 2.65 -12.03
C GLY A 211 17.45 1.37 -12.80
N GLU A 212 17.13 0.29 -12.10
CA GLU A 212 16.81 -1.02 -12.68
C GLU A 212 15.30 -1.30 -12.64
N THR A 213 14.61 -0.78 -11.64
CA THR A 213 13.17 -0.96 -11.45
C THR A 213 12.41 0.17 -12.15
N PRO A 214 11.42 -0.14 -13.01
CA PRO A 214 10.47 0.86 -13.51
C PRO A 214 9.85 1.64 -12.34
N THR A 215 10.15 2.93 -12.29
CA THR A 215 9.73 3.82 -11.22
C THR A 215 9.00 5.01 -11.84
N PHE A 216 7.75 5.20 -11.41
CA PHE A 216 6.87 6.26 -11.86
C PHE A 216 6.58 7.17 -10.68
N GLN A 217 6.83 8.47 -10.86
CA GLN A 217 6.50 9.48 -9.87
C GLN A 217 5.26 10.24 -10.34
N PHE A 218 4.28 10.40 -9.47
CA PHE A 218 3.11 11.24 -9.69
C PHE A 218 3.17 12.40 -8.71
N LYS A 219 3.18 13.64 -9.22
CA LYS A 219 3.22 14.84 -8.39
C LYS A 219 2.27 15.90 -8.93
N HIS A 220 1.95 16.89 -8.11
CA HIS A 220 1.13 18.04 -8.55
C HIS A 220 1.94 19.14 -9.23
N GLN A 221 1.29 19.89 -10.11
CA GLN A 221 1.84 21.12 -10.66
C GLN A 221 1.61 22.31 -9.70
N GLY A 222 2.69 22.99 -9.31
CA GLY A 222 2.61 24.25 -8.57
C GLY A 222 2.49 24.10 -7.05
N PHE A 223 2.48 25.23 -6.32
CA PHE A 223 2.69 25.30 -4.86
C PHE A 223 1.54 25.98 -4.10
N TRP A 224 0.41 26.25 -4.77
CA TRP A 224 -0.54 27.25 -4.30
C TRP A 224 -1.46 26.78 -3.17
N ASN A 225 -1.69 25.47 -2.98
CA ASN A 225 -2.47 24.99 -1.85
C ASN A 225 -1.62 24.77 -0.59
N ILE A 226 -1.41 25.85 0.16
CA ILE A 226 -0.67 25.82 1.44
C ILE A 226 -1.41 24.99 2.50
N LEU A 227 -2.74 25.10 2.59
CA LEU A 227 -3.55 24.41 3.61
C LEU A 227 -3.66 22.91 3.35
N GLY A 228 -3.80 22.51 2.08
CA GLY A 228 -3.70 21.12 1.65
C GLY A 228 -2.28 20.61 1.54
N LEU A 229 -1.28 21.40 1.99
CA LEU A 229 0.13 21.04 2.03
C LEU A 229 0.75 20.67 0.67
N GLY A 230 0.20 21.20 -0.42
CA GLY A 230 0.60 20.95 -1.81
C GLY A 230 1.98 21.41 -2.22
N TRP A 231 2.81 21.84 -1.27
CA TRP A 231 4.21 22.20 -1.46
C TRP A 231 5.16 21.11 -0.93
N LEU A 232 4.67 20.10 -0.21
CA LEU A 232 5.48 19.12 0.53
C LEU A 232 6.21 18.09 -0.36
N ALA A 233 5.81 17.93 -1.62
CA ALA A 233 6.25 16.83 -2.46
C ALA A 233 6.41 17.20 -3.95
N ASN A 234 6.70 18.49 -4.22
CA ASN A 234 6.81 19.01 -5.59
C ASN A 234 8.18 18.81 -6.24
N GLN A 235 9.09 18.17 -5.52
CA GLN A 235 10.44 17.88 -5.98
C GLN A 235 10.41 16.63 -6.88
N ASP A 236 11.30 16.57 -7.86
CA ASP A 236 11.52 15.34 -8.61
C ASP A 236 12.43 14.41 -7.81
N GLU A 237 12.17 13.11 -7.92
CA GLU A 237 13.10 12.10 -7.44
C GLU A 237 14.33 12.01 -8.33
N ASN A 238 15.44 11.55 -7.76
CA ASN A 238 16.68 11.35 -8.50
C ASN A 238 16.72 9.99 -9.22
N GLY A 239 17.52 9.90 -10.29
CA GLY A 239 17.77 8.67 -11.02
C GLY A 239 16.85 8.49 -12.23
N LYS A 240 16.65 7.24 -12.67
CA LYS A 240 15.78 6.92 -13.81
C LYS A 240 14.34 6.79 -13.32
N VAL A 241 13.61 7.91 -13.35
CA VAL A 241 12.21 8.03 -12.92
C VAL A 241 11.38 8.64 -14.04
N ASP A 242 10.21 8.07 -14.29
CA ASP A 242 9.20 8.64 -15.20
C ASP A 242 8.29 9.56 -14.37
N VAL A 243 8.47 10.88 -14.52
CA VAL A 243 7.76 11.89 -13.73
C VAL A 243 6.51 12.34 -14.47
N GLN A 244 5.35 12.02 -13.88
CA GLN A 244 4.04 12.49 -14.30
C GLN A 244 3.61 13.64 -13.41
N THR A 245 3.31 14.78 -14.03
CA THR A 245 2.82 15.96 -13.31
C THR A 245 1.32 16.10 -13.54
N ASN A 246 0.52 15.91 -12.49
CA ASN A 246 -0.90 16.18 -12.48
C ASN A 246 -1.13 17.70 -12.57
N THR A 247 -1.81 18.13 -13.63
CA THR A 247 -2.12 19.55 -13.93
C THR A 247 -3.57 19.92 -13.61
N GLY A 248 -4.26 19.05 -12.87
CA GLY A 248 -5.63 19.26 -12.41
C GLY A 248 -5.76 20.40 -11.39
N ASN A 249 -7.00 20.64 -10.96
CA ASN A 249 -7.33 21.83 -10.17
C ASN A 249 -6.95 21.73 -8.68
N SER A 250 -6.60 20.54 -8.19
CA SER A 250 -6.19 20.34 -6.79
C SER A 250 -4.71 20.03 -6.73
N THR A 251 -4.05 20.62 -5.74
CA THR A 251 -2.64 20.36 -5.40
C THR A 251 -2.53 19.75 -4.01
N ASP A 252 -3.62 19.24 -3.43
CA ASP A 252 -3.63 18.75 -2.06
C ASP A 252 -2.77 17.49 -1.95
N HIS A 253 -1.97 17.43 -0.87
CA HIS A 253 -1.10 16.31 -0.50
C HIS A 253 -1.92 15.13 0.06
N SER A 254 -2.84 14.65 -0.77
CA SER A 254 -3.80 13.61 -0.48
C SER A 254 -3.82 12.63 -1.64
N ILE A 255 -3.76 11.34 -1.34
CA ILE A 255 -3.80 10.31 -2.39
C ILE A 255 -5.06 10.39 -3.26
N MET A 256 -6.16 10.93 -2.72
CA MET A 256 -7.43 11.06 -3.44
C MET A 256 -7.37 12.03 -4.62
N THR A 257 -6.42 12.96 -4.64
CA THR A 257 -6.27 13.91 -5.76
C THR A 257 -5.66 13.26 -7.00
N PHE A 258 -5.03 12.09 -6.84
CA PHE A 258 -4.41 11.31 -7.91
C PHE A 258 -5.34 10.22 -8.47
N PHE A 259 -6.62 10.21 -8.09
CA PHE A 259 -7.54 9.13 -8.49
C PHE A 259 -7.65 8.97 -10.01
N ASN A 260 -7.60 10.08 -10.75
CA ASN A 260 -7.62 10.06 -12.21
C ASN A 260 -6.29 9.59 -12.81
N ASP A 261 -5.16 9.74 -12.12
CA ASP A 261 -3.85 9.30 -12.60
C ASP A 261 -3.70 7.77 -12.61
N ILE A 262 -4.60 7.05 -11.94
CA ILE A 262 -4.65 5.58 -11.99
C ILE A 262 -4.76 5.08 -13.43
N SER A 263 -5.44 5.81 -14.33
CA SER A 263 -5.50 5.43 -15.75
C SER A 263 -4.15 5.47 -16.46
N ASN A 264 -3.20 6.26 -15.96
CA ASN A 264 -1.85 6.40 -16.51
C ASN A 264 -0.90 5.35 -15.94
N MET A 265 -1.32 4.61 -14.91
CA MET A 265 -0.59 3.44 -14.44
C MET A 265 -0.71 2.37 -15.53
N SER A 266 0.38 2.14 -16.27
CA SER A 266 0.46 1.00 -17.15
C SER A 266 1.20 -0.11 -16.45
N GLU A 267 0.52 -1.20 -16.13
CA GLU A 267 1.18 -2.49 -16.23
C GLU A 267 1.75 -2.55 -17.64
N GLY A 268 3.06 -2.56 -17.78
CA GLY A 268 3.55 -3.32 -18.89
C GLY A 268 3.40 -4.76 -18.48
N THR A 269 2.49 -5.49 -19.11
CA THR A 269 2.77 -6.92 -19.31
C THR A 269 4.07 -6.92 -20.10
N TYR A 270 5.20 -7.33 -19.52
CA TYR A 270 6.48 -7.35 -20.22
C TYR A 270 6.85 -8.79 -20.51
N LYS A 271 7.07 -9.12 -21.79
CA LYS A 271 7.58 -10.42 -22.23
C LYS A 271 9.08 -10.31 -22.49
N TRP A 272 9.83 -11.31 -22.03
CA TRP A 272 11.24 -11.45 -22.36
C TRP A 272 11.34 -11.96 -23.79
N ASP A 273 12.01 -11.21 -24.66
CA ASP A 273 12.26 -11.65 -26.03
C ASP A 273 13.57 -12.44 -26.18
N GLY A 274 14.26 -12.73 -25.08
CA GLY A 274 15.59 -13.34 -25.07
C GLY A 274 16.74 -12.34 -24.88
N LYS A 275 16.48 -11.03 -24.98
CA LYS A 275 17.49 -9.96 -24.88
C LYS A 275 17.03 -8.74 -24.11
N ASN A 276 15.78 -8.32 -24.29
CA ASN A 276 15.16 -7.17 -23.64
C ASN A 276 13.75 -7.52 -23.15
N TRP A 277 13.28 -6.77 -22.16
CA TRP A 277 11.88 -6.82 -21.74
C TRP A 277 11.06 -5.89 -22.62
N VAL A 278 10.12 -6.47 -23.38
CA VAL A 278 9.28 -5.74 -24.33
C VAL A 278 7.90 -5.56 -23.73
N LYS A 279 7.44 -4.31 -23.62
CA LYS A 279 6.06 -3.99 -23.25
C LYS A 279 5.14 -4.68 -24.27
N GLN A 280 4.28 -5.58 -23.80
CA GLN A 280 3.23 -6.18 -24.61
C GLN A 280 2.15 -5.13 -24.89
#